data_AF-A0A2E1ALA4-F1
#
_entry.id   AF-A0A2E1ALA4-F1
#
_cell.length_a   1.000
_cell.length_b   1.000
_cell.length_c   1.000
_cell.angle_alpha   90.00
_cell.angle_beta   90.00
_cell.angle_gamma   90.00
#
_symmetry.space_group_name_H-M   'P 1'
#
loop_
_entity.id
_entity.type
_entity.pdbx_description
1 polymer ?
#
loop_
_entity_poly.entity_id
_entity_poly.type
_entity_poly.pdbx_seq_one_letter_code
_entity_poly.pdbx_strand_id
1 'polypeptide(L)'
;MGGFHAIITRTYIRIFGYREFVIEMRTLWESDGNTTSFILADVEPEYEATVRHLYYQPVERGFAKSYPADKPHLDRVFTNFERYAPQMVLQAAERKPIPWEQALEALIQVIADEPIDWWIIGSSALAVRGIDIEPHDIDLVTDEDGAERLYALLENYVVEPLQSGWIWRAFGRAFLHSRVEWIGSVSDNVDDSGPTEFGTTARNRLEVVHWCGTEIRVPPLDIQLAICEQRKLTERSKKIRRFMAAS
;
A
#
# COMPACT_ATOMS: atom_id res chain seq x y z
N MET A 1 -30.16 16.55 1.28
CA MET A 1 -29.47 17.50 0.38
C MET A 1 -27.98 17.25 0.58
N GLY A 2 -27.36 16.49 -0.31
CA GLY A 2 -25.93 16.18 -0.22
C GLY A 2 -25.13 17.43 -0.51
N GLY A 3 -24.29 17.84 0.43
CA GLY A 3 -23.38 18.98 0.26
C GLY A 3 -22.28 18.61 -0.71
N PHE A 4 -22.16 19.37 -1.79
CA PHE A 4 -21.08 19.26 -2.76
C PHE A 4 -19.88 20.06 -2.24
N HIS A 5 -18.76 19.40 -1.95
CA HIS A 5 -17.47 20.06 -1.71
C HIS A 5 -16.50 19.65 -2.81
N ALA A 6 -16.38 20.49 -3.85
CA ALA A 6 -15.26 20.41 -4.78
C ALA A 6 -14.14 21.31 -4.27
N ILE A 7 -13.10 20.71 -3.69
CA ILE A 7 -11.82 21.39 -3.51
C ILE A 7 -11.04 21.20 -4.81
N ILE A 8 -10.56 22.31 -5.39
CA ILE A 8 -9.77 22.30 -6.62
C ILE A 8 -8.31 22.50 -6.22
N THR A 9 -7.55 21.43 -6.09
CA THR A 9 -6.09 21.56 -5.97
C THR A 9 -5.42 21.38 -7.31
N ARG A 10 -4.76 22.43 -7.78
CA ARG A 10 -3.81 22.39 -8.90
C ARG A 10 -2.41 22.37 -8.30
N THR A 11 -1.76 21.22 -8.26
CA THR A 11 -0.37 21.13 -7.79
C THR A 11 0.58 21.40 -8.95
N TYR A 12 1.18 22.59 -8.95
CA TYR A 12 2.30 22.93 -9.83
C TYR A 12 3.60 22.81 -9.04
N ILE A 13 4.45 21.85 -9.39
CA ILE A 13 5.86 21.84 -8.96
C ILE A 13 6.69 22.03 -10.23
N ARG A 14 7.59 23.01 -10.20
CA ARG A 14 8.46 23.38 -11.33
C ARG A 14 9.89 23.45 -10.81
N ILE A 15 10.69 22.41 -11.04
CA ILE A 15 12.13 22.38 -10.73
C ILE A 15 12.91 22.24 -12.05
N PHE A 16 13.83 23.18 -12.31
CA PHE A 16 14.64 23.20 -13.52
C PHE A 16 15.70 22.07 -13.51
N GLY A 17 15.73 21.23 -14.55
CA GLY A 17 16.91 20.41 -14.89
C GLY A 17 16.66 18.94 -15.24
N TYR A 18 15.51 18.37 -14.86
CA TYR A 18 15.09 17.01 -15.23
C TYR A 18 13.68 17.11 -15.82
N ARG A 19 13.31 16.24 -16.78
CA ARG A 19 11.91 16.14 -17.23
C ARG A 19 11.07 15.72 -16.02
N GLU A 20 10.45 16.66 -15.34
CA GLU A 20 9.48 16.35 -14.29
C GLU A 20 8.27 15.69 -14.97
N PHE A 21 8.00 14.43 -14.61
CA PHE A 21 6.72 13.84 -14.90
C PHE A 21 5.68 14.54 -14.01
N VAL A 22 4.85 15.34 -14.67
CA VAL A 22 3.66 15.97 -14.11
C VAL A 22 2.47 15.21 -14.69
N ILE A 23 1.51 14.88 -13.84
CA ILE A 23 0.23 14.33 -14.25
C ILE A 23 -0.82 15.41 -14.05
N GLU A 24 -1.61 15.69 -15.08
CA GLU A 24 -2.79 16.54 -14.92
C GLU A 24 -3.96 15.65 -14.48
N MET A 25 -4.40 15.83 -13.24
CA MET A 25 -5.58 15.16 -12.70
C MET A 25 -6.20 16.02 -11.60
N ARG A 26 -7.49 15.85 -11.37
CA ARG A 26 -8.19 16.40 -10.21
C ARG A 26 -8.54 15.29 -9.23
N THR A 27 -8.60 15.64 -7.96
CA THR A 27 -9.25 14.79 -6.97
C THR A 27 -10.58 15.41 -6.58
N LEU A 28 -11.60 14.57 -6.37
CA LEU A 28 -12.93 15.01 -5.95
C LEU A 28 -13.40 14.15 -4.78
N TRP A 29 -14.14 14.79 -3.87
CA TRP A 29 -14.90 14.12 -2.84
C TRP A 29 -16.39 14.25 -3.17
N GLU A 30 -17.07 13.11 -3.33
CA GLU A 30 -18.53 13.06 -3.40
C GLU A 30 -19.11 12.22 -2.27
N SER A 31 -20.28 12.59 -1.75
CA SER A 31 -21.04 11.75 -0.83
C SER A 31 -22.53 11.87 -1.08
N ASP A 32 -23.24 10.74 -1.01
CA ASP A 32 -24.70 10.65 -1.08
C ASP A 32 -25.37 10.57 0.31
N GLY A 33 -24.58 10.64 1.39
CA GLY A 33 -25.00 10.51 2.77
C GLY A 33 -24.87 9.11 3.37
N ASN A 34 -24.72 8.06 2.55
CA ASN A 34 -24.44 6.70 3.00
C ASN A 34 -23.05 6.23 2.54
N THR A 35 -22.66 6.67 1.34
CA THR A 35 -21.40 6.38 0.70
C THR A 35 -20.63 7.67 0.49
N THR A 36 -19.32 7.60 0.64
CA THR A 36 -18.37 8.64 0.24
C THR A 36 -17.43 8.08 -0.82
N SER A 37 -17.07 8.87 -1.81
CA SER A 37 -16.22 8.47 -2.93
C SER A 37 -15.07 9.47 -3.10
N PHE A 38 -13.86 8.94 -3.15
CA PHE A 38 -12.65 9.67 -3.54
C PHE A 38 -12.36 9.37 -5.01
N ILE A 39 -12.40 10.41 -5.84
CA ILE A 39 -12.42 10.28 -7.30
C ILE A 39 -11.18 10.92 -7.89
N LEU A 40 -10.49 10.18 -8.75
CA LEU A 40 -9.49 10.67 -9.69
C LEU A 40 -10.22 11.10 -10.98
N ALA A 41 -10.34 12.40 -11.21
CA ALA A 41 -11.00 12.99 -12.36
C ALA A 41 -9.98 13.54 -13.36
N ASP A 42 -10.40 13.65 -14.62
CA ASP A 42 -9.56 14.10 -15.75
C ASP A 42 -8.24 13.32 -15.89
N VAL A 43 -8.23 12.05 -15.50
CA VAL A 43 -7.06 11.17 -15.66
C VAL A 43 -6.75 11.03 -17.15
N GLU A 44 -5.51 11.34 -17.54
CA GLU A 44 -5.08 11.19 -18.93
C GLU A 44 -5.22 9.73 -19.40
N PRO A 45 -5.62 9.46 -20.66
CA PRO A 45 -5.87 8.11 -21.16
C PRO A 45 -4.73 7.10 -20.93
N GLU A 46 -3.47 7.56 -20.93
CA GLU A 46 -2.31 6.70 -20.69
C GLU A 46 -2.23 6.14 -19.26
N TYR A 47 -2.85 6.81 -18.28
CA TYR A 47 -2.82 6.41 -16.87
C TYR A 47 -4.05 5.62 -16.42
N GLU A 48 -5.09 5.50 -17.25
CA GLU A 48 -6.32 4.82 -16.83
C GLU A 48 -6.09 3.35 -16.46
N ALA A 49 -5.22 2.64 -17.19
CA ALA A 49 -4.88 1.26 -16.88
C ALA A 49 -4.18 1.16 -15.52
N THR A 50 -3.27 2.07 -15.22
CA THR A 50 -2.61 2.19 -13.92
C THR A 50 -3.62 2.47 -12.81
N VAL A 51 -4.53 3.42 -13.02
CA VAL A 51 -5.56 3.77 -12.03
C VAL A 51 -6.50 2.59 -11.74
N ARG A 52 -6.86 1.80 -12.76
CA ARG A 52 -7.59 0.53 -12.57
C ARG A 52 -6.76 -0.50 -11.81
N HIS A 53 -5.45 -0.59 -12.07
CA HIS A 53 -4.53 -1.46 -11.33
C HIS A 53 -4.41 -1.06 -9.85
N LEU A 54 -4.57 0.23 -9.55
CA LEU A 54 -4.71 0.76 -8.19
C LEU A 54 -6.11 0.51 -7.58
N TYR A 55 -6.95 -0.28 -8.22
CA TYR A 55 -8.31 -0.67 -7.81
C TYR A 55 -9.36 0.45 -7.79
N TYR A 56 -9.11 1.57 -8.47
CA TYR A 56 -10.18 2.56 -8.68
C TYR A 56 -11.14 2.09 -9.78
N GLN A 57 -12.43 2.22 -9.52
CA GLN A 57 -13.50 1.79 -10.44
C GLN A 57 -13.96 2.94 -11.31
N PRO A 58 -14.27 2.72 -12.60
CA PRO A 58 -14.79 3.77 -13.47
C PRO A 58 -16.15 4.27 -12.97
N VAL A 59 -16.30 5.59 -12.92
CA VAL A 59 -17.53 6.32 -12.61
C VAL A 59 -17.72 7.44 -13.63
N GLU A 60 -18.90 8.08 -13.67
CA GLU A 60 -19.20 9.15 -14.65
C GLU A 60 -18.13 10.26 -14.69
N ARG A 61 -17.57 10.61 -13.52
CA ARG A 61 -16.62 11.71 -13.38
C ARG A 61 -15.14 11.29 -13.36
N GLY A 62 -14.82 10.02 -13.61
CA GLY A 62 -13.44 9.51 -13.60
C GLY A 62 -13.34 8.12 -12.96
N PHE A 63 -12.46 7.97 -11.97
CA PHE A 63 -12.22 6.69 -11.30
C PHE A 63 -12.30 6.85 -9.79
N ALA A 64 -13.13 6.05 -9.12
CA ALA A 64 -13.43 6.21 -7.70
C ALA A 64 -13.03 4.99 -6.86
N LYS A 65 -12.70 5.26 -5.61
CA LYS A 65 -12.89 4.31 -4.51
C LYS A 65 -13.95 4.84 -3.56
N SER A 66 -14.81 3.96 -3.10
CA SER A 66 -15.97 4.31 -2.29
C SER A 66 -15.92 3.62 -0.94
N TYR A 67 -16.37 4.33 0.08
CA TYR A 67 -16.31 3.94 1.49
C TYR A 67 -17.65 4.31 2.17
N PRO A 68 -17.97 3.71 3.33
CA PRO A 68 -19.07 4.22 4.16
C PRO A 68 -18.85 5.69 4.54
N ALA A 69 -19.90 6.51 4.47
CA ALA A 69 -19.81 7.95 4.71
C ALA A 69 -19.59 8.32 6.19
N ASP A 70 -19.77 7.37 7.11
CA ASP A 70 -19.57 7.52 8.55
C ASP A 70 -18.15 7.18 9.02
N LYS A 71 -17.23 6.89 8.09
CA LYS A 71 -15.82 6.65 8.43
C LYS A 71 -15.20 7.87 9.13
N PRO A 72 -14.37 7.66 10.16
CA PRO A 72 -13.77 8.77 10.90
C PRO A 72 -12.70 9.48 10.04
N HIS A 73 -12.55 10.79 10.26
CA HIS A 73 -11.49 11.62 9.70
C HIS A 73 -11.42 11.70 8.16
N LEU A 74 -12.55 11.48 7.46
CA LEU A 74 -12.60 11.51 5.99
C LEU A 74 -12.06 12.81 5.38
N ASP A 75 -12.18 13.93 6.08
CA ASP A 75 -11.62 15.23 5.69
C ASP A 75 -10.09 15.24 5.63
N ARG A 76 -9.46 14.74 6.68
CA ARG A 76 -8.01 14.59 6.73
C ARG A 76 -7.52 13.56 5.71
N VAL A 77 -8.20 12.42 5.61
CA VAL A 77 -7.84 11.38 4.63
C VAL A 77 -7.97 11.91 3.22
N PHE A 78 -9.04 12.64 2.89
CA PHE A 78 -9.19 13.25 1.57
C PHE A 78 -8.09 14.28 1.28
N THR A 79 -7.70 15.08 2.26
CA THR A 79 -6.60 16.05 2.13
C THR A 79 -5.28 15.34 1.80
N ASN A 80 -4.99 14.22 2.46
CA ASN A 80 -3.82 13.40 2.17
C ASN A 80 -3.93 12.74 0.79
N PHE A 81 -5.09 12.18 0.45
CA PHE A 81 -5.35 11.61 -0.86
C PHE A 81 -5.10 12.63 -1.99
N GLU A 82 -5.65 13.83 -1.86
CA GLU A 82 -5.43 14.93 -2.80
C GLU A 82 -3.93 15.27 -2.94
N ARG A 83 -3.21 15.31 -1.82
CA ARG A 83 -1.77 15.58 -1.79
C ARG A 83 -0.94 14.51 -2.49
N TYR A 84 -1.27 13.23 -2.28
CA TYR A 84 -0.40 12.11 -2.66
C TYR A 84 -0.83 11.37 -3.92
N ALA A 85 -2.09 11.48 -4.35
CA ALA A 85 -2.60 10.75 -5.51
C ALA A 85 -1.79 10.94 -6.80
N PRO A 86 -1.32 12.16 -7.17
CA PRO A 86 -0.46 12.33 -8.35
C PRO A 86 0.82 11.48 -8.27
N GLN A 87 1.47 11.43 -7.10
CA GLN A 87 2.69 10.64 -6.91
C GLN A 87 2.40 9.14 -6.91
N MET A 88 1.29 8.71 -6.29
CA MET A 88 0.84 7.33 -6.31
C MET A 88 0.61 6.83 -7.74
N VAL A 89 -0.06 7.61 -8.58
CA VAL A 89 -0.31 7.24 -9.98
C VAL A 89 1.00 7.20 -10.78
N LEU A 90 1.87 8.20 -10.63
CA LEU A 90 3.15 8.24 -11.34
C LEU A 90 4.10 7.10 -10.94
N GLN A 91 4.13 6.70 -9.67
CA GLN A 91 4.89 5.54 -9.19
C GLN A 91 4.31 4.24 -9.73
N ALA A 92 2.99 4.06 -9.67
CA ALA A 92 2.33 2.87 -10.20
C ALA A 92 2.41 2.77 -11.73
N ALA A 93 2.61 3.89 -12.43
CA ALA A 93 2.84 3.93 -13.87
C ALA A 93 4.32 3.81 -14.25
N GLU A 94 5.21 3.55 -13.28
CA GLU A 94 6.66 3.47 -13.48
C GLU A 94 7.27 4.73 -14.11
N ARG A 95 6.59 5.89 -13.96
CA ARG A 95 7.08 7.20 -14.42
C ARG A 95 7.98 7.85 -13.39
N LYS A 96 7.80 7.51 -12.11
CA LYS A 96 8.67 7.92 -11.02
C LYS A 96 9.23 6.69 -10.30
N PRO A 97 10.50 6.72 -9.91
CA PRO A 97 11.07 5.64 -9.11
C PRO A 97 10.32 5.53 -7.78
N ILE A 98 10.31 4.33 -7.23
CA ILE A 98 9.66 4.01 -5.96
C ILE A 98 10.77 3.96 -4.90
N PRO A 99 10.89 4.98 -4.04
CA PRO A 99 11.93 5.05 -3.02
C PRO A 99 11.57 4.15 -1.82
N TRP A 100 11.45 2.84 -2.06
CA TRP A 100 10.95 1.88 -1.08
C TRP A 100 11.84 1.79 0.17
N GLU A 101 13.16 1.94 0.04
CA GLU A 101 14.08 1.96 1.19
C GLU A 101 13.79 3.14 2.11
N GLN A 102 13.56 4.34 1.53
CA GLN A 102 13.20 5.54 2.28
C GLN A 102 11.82 5.40 2.93
N ALA A 103 10.87 4.76 2.23
CA ALA A 103 9.56 4.47 2.78
C ALA A 103 9.62 3.52 3.98
N LEU A 104 10.41 2.45 3.87
CA LEU A 104 10.61 1.48 4.95
C LEU A 104 11.35 2.10 6.14
N GLU A 105 12.41 2.86 5.89
CA GLU A 105 13.14 3.59 6.94
C GLU A 105 12.21 4.57 7.68
N ALA A 106 11.43 5.37 6.94
CA ALA A 106 10.48 6.30 7.55
C ALA A 106 9.39 5.56 8.34
N LEU A 107 8.89 4.43 7.84
CA LEU A 107 7.91 3.61 8.56
C LEU A 107 8.50 3.08 9.88
N ILE A 108 9.73 2.52 9.84
CA ILE A 108 10.42 2.02 11.04
C ILE A 108 10.60 3.13 12.07
N GLN A 109 11.00 4.34 11.62
CA GLN A 109 11.14 5.49 12.52
C GLN A 109 9.81 5.90 13.17
N VAL A 110 8.70 5.85 12.42
CA VAL A 110 7.36 6.18 12.94
C VAL A 110 6.91 5.19 14.01
N ILE A 111 7.30 3.91 13.91
CA ILE A 111 6.81 2.84 14.80
C ILE A 111 7.82 2.34 15.83
N ALA A 112 9.03 2.92 15.89
CA ALA A 112 10.16 2.37 16.64
C ALA A 112 9.88 2.11 18.13
N ASP A 113 9.11 2.98 18.78
CA ASP A 113 8.80 2.89 20.22
C ASP A 113 7.38 2.35 20.49
N GLU A 114 6.73 1.83 19.46
CA GLU A 114 5.33 1.43 19.51
C GLU A 114 5.24 -0.10 19.63
N PRO A 115 4.44 -0.64 20.57
CA PRO A 115 4.25 -2.08 20.75
C PRO A 115 3.36 -2.66 19.65
N ILE A 116 3.86 -2.62 18.41
CA ILE A 116 3.18 -3.13 17.22
C ILE A 116 3.84 -4.45 16.85
N ASP A 117 3.07 -5.53 16.84
CA ASP A 117 3.54 -6.81 16.35
C ASP A 117 3.38 -6.88 14.82
N TRP A 118 4.44 -6.54 14.08
CA TRP A 118 4.41 -6.51 12.61
C TRP A 118 5.51 -7.33 11.91
N TRP A 119 5.22 -7.77 10.69
CA TRP A 119 6.19 -8.30 9.72
C TRP A 119 5.86 -7.80 8.33
N ILE A 120 6.85 -7.70 7.45
CA ILE A 120 6.62 -7.32 6.05
C ILE A 120 6.46 -8.55 5.17
N ILE A 121 5.68 -8.40 4.10
CA ILE A 121 5.36 -9.45 3.14
C ILE A 121 5.66 -8.97 1.70
N GLY A 122 5.41 -9.84 0.74
CA GLY A 122 5.42 -9.48 -0.67
C GLY A 122 6.81 -9.10 -1.16
N SER A 123 6.85 -8.11 -2.06
CA SER A 123 8.10 -7.73 -2.73
C SER A 123 9.13 -7.09 -1.80
N SER A 124 8.68 -6.30 -0.82
CA SER A 124 9.53 -5.66 0.18
C SER A 124 10.26 -6.69 1.08
N ALA A 125 9.56 -7.74 1.51
CA ALA A 125 10.13 -8.83 2.31
C ALA A 125 11.26 -9.59 1.59
N LEU A 126 11.15 -9.73 0.27
CA LEU A 126 12.21 -10.33 -0.54
C LEU A 126 13.40 -9.39 -0.71
N ALA A 127 13.14 -8.09 -0.92
CA ALA A 127 14.16 -7.08 -1.12
C ALA A 127 15.03 -6.87 0.13
N VAL A 128 14.43 -6.77 1.33
CA VAL A 128 15.19 -6.63 2.59
C VAL A 128 16.10 -7.82 2.88
N ARG A 129 15.79 -8.98 2.31
CA ARG A 129 16.56 -10.22 2.44
C ARG A 129 17.78 -10.24 1.49
N GLY A 130 17.93 -9.24 0.63
CA GLY A 130 19.01 -9.11 -0.33
C GLY A 130 18.72 -9.78 -1.68
N ILE A 131 17.47 -10.18 -1.95
CA ILE A 131 17.08 -10.64 -3.28
C ILE A 131 16.87 -9.41 -4.16
N ASP A 132 17.51 -9.40 -5.33
CA ASP A 132 17.42 -8.34 -6.35
C ASP A 132 15.98 -8.18 -6.88
N ILE A 133 15.12 -7.50 -6.14
CA ILE A 133 13.72 -7.21 -6.47
C ILE A 133 13.48 -5.76 -6.12
N GLU A 134 12.81 -5.04 -7.01
CA GLU A 134 12.34 -3.68 -6.76
C GLU A 134 10.89 -3.76 -6.25
N PRO A 135 10.63 -3.40 -4.98
CA PRO A 135 9.28 -3.32 -4.45
C PRO A 135 8.48 -2.18 -5.08
N HIS A 136 7.17 -2.40 -5.24
CA HIS A 136 6.25 -1.36 -5.70
C HIS A 136 5.55 -0.61 -4.54
N ASP A 137 5.64 -1.19 -3.35
CA ASP A 137 5.00 -0.79 -2.11
C ASP A 137 5.67 -1.52 -0.94
N ILE A 138 5.33 -1.08 0.27
CA ILE A 138 5.62 -1.79 1.51
C ILE A 138 4.32 -2.42 1.99
N ASP A 139 4.27 -3.74 1.97
CA ASP A 139 3.15 -4.52 2.49
C ASP A 139 3.55 -5.11 3.84
N LEU A 140 2.72 -4.93 4.86
CA LEU A 140 2.94 -5.51 6.18
C LEU A 140 1.68 -6.13 6.76
N VAL A 141 1.89 -6.97 7.76
CA VAL A 141 0.82 -7.62 8.52
C VAL A 141 1.04 -7.34 9.98
N THR A 142 -0.05 -7.12 10.70
CA THR A 142 -0.06 -6.92 12.14
C THR A 142 -1.37 -7.47 12.74
N ASP A 143 -1.55 -7.35 14.05
CA ASP A 143 -2.82 -7.63 14.70
C ASP A 143 -3.81 -6.46 14.56
N GLU A 144 -5.01 -6.61 15.11
CA GLU A 144 -6.06 -5.60 15.01
C GLU A 144 -5.66 -4.29 15.70
N ASP A 145 -5.09 -4.39 16.92
CA ASP A 145 -4.61 -3.25 17.70
C ASP A 145 -3.46 -2.51 16.99
N GLY A 146 -2.52 -3.26 16.42
CA GLY A 146 -1.41 -2.74 15.64
C GLY A 146 -1.88 -2.00 14.39
N ALA A 147 -2.93 -2.48 13.72
CA ALA A 147 -3.48 -1.82 12.53
C ALA A 147 -4.17 -0.49 12.85
N GLU A 148 -4.91 -0.41 13.95
CA GLU A 148 -5.49 0.85 14.45
C GLU A 148 -4.38 1.83 14.87
N ARG A 149 -3.32 1.31 15.51
CA ARG A 149 -2.18 2.12 15.93
C ARG A 149 -1.38 2.68 14.76
N LEU A 150 -1.14 1.87 13.73
CA LEU A 150 -0.55 2.32 12.46
C LEU A 150 -1.41 3.40 11.81
N TYR A 151 -2.73 3.24 11.79
CA TYR A 151 -3.65 4.23 11.25
C TYR A 151 -3.55 5.59 11.98
N ALA A 152 -3.43 5.56 13.30
CA ALA A 152 -3.24 6.76 14.11
C ALA A 152 -1.85 7.39 13.91
N LEU A 153 -0.77 6.61 13.94
CA LEU A 153 0.60 7.10 13.78
C LEU A 153 0.85 7.69 12.37
N LEU A 154 0.22 7.10 11.36
CA LEU A 154 0.34 7.53 9.97
C LEU A 154 -0.73 8.54 9.56
N GLU A 155 -1.44 9.18 10.50
CA GLU A 155 -2.62 10.00 10.21
C GLU A 155 -2.43 11.11 9.15
N ASN A 156 -1.20 11.63 9.01
CA ASN A 156 -0.83 12.64 8.02
C ASN A 156 -0.44 12.06 6.65
N TYR A 157 -0.45 10.74 6.53
CA TYR A 157 -0.05 9.97 5.37
C TYR A 157 -1.14 9.00 4.90
N VAL A 158 -2.14 8.69 5.73
CA VAL A 158 -3.30 7.85 5.38
C VAL A 158 -4.03 8.45 4.17
N VAL A 159 -4.14 7.68 3.08
CA VAL A 159 -4.80 8.09 1.83
C VAL A 159 -6.15 7.40 1.59
N GLU A 160 -6.47 6.37 2.38
CA GLU A 160 -7.78 5.71 2.37
C GLU A 160 -8.22 5.43 3.81
N PRO A 161 -9.52 5.56 4.14
CA PRO A 161 -10.01 5.26 5.47
C PRO A 161 -9.80 3.77 5.78
N LEU A 162 -9.60 3.42 7.05
CA LEU A 162 -9.41 2.03 7.47
C LEU A 162 -10.64 1.19 7.08
N GLN A 163 -10.40 0.07 6.40
CA GLN A 163 -11.45 -0.81 5.88
C GLN A 163 -11.46 -2.14 6.59
N SER A 164 -12.64 -2.74 6.69
CA SER A 164 -12.82 -4.14 7.09
C SER A 164 -13.21 -4.95 5.86
N GLY A 165 -12.73 -6.18 5.75
CA GLY A 165 -13.01 -7.09 4.65
C GLY A 165 -13.43 -8.47 5.13
N TRP A 166 -13.61 -9.38 4.17
CA TRP A 166 -13.96 -10.77 4.46
C TRP A 166 -12.74 -11.61 4.90
N ILE A 167 -11.53 -11.25 4.45
CA ILE A 167 -10.26 -11.90 4.83
C ILE A 167 -9.59 -11.20 6.01
N TRP A 168 -9.78 -9.89 6.16
CA TRP A 168 -9.06 -9.05 7.13
C TRP A 168 -10.04 -8.21 7.95
N ARG A 169 -9.74 -8.00 9.23
CA ARG A 169 -10.55 -7.10 10.07
C ARG A 169 -10.22 -5.64 9.85
N ALA A 170 -8.96 -5.34 9.59
CA ALA A 170 -8.48 -4.01 9.27
C ALA A 170 -7.56 -4.06 8.04
N PHE A 171 -7.74 -3.10 7.15
CA PHE A 171 -6.87 -2.84 6.02
C PHE A 171 -6.68 -1.34 5.89
N GLY A 172 -5.43 -0.90 5.96
CA GLY A 172 -5.07 0.49 5.86
C GLY A 172 -4.07 0.76 4.75
N ARG A 173 -4.06 2.01 4.29
CA ARG A 173 -3.19 2.46 3.22
C ARG A 173 -2.75 3.89 3.49
N ALA A 174 -1.43 4.08 3.47
CA ALA A 174 -0.78 5.38 3.58
C ALA A 174 0.18 5.60 2.42
N PHE A 175 0.59 6.85 2.22
CA PHE A 175 1.64 7.22 1.30
C PHE A 175 2.78 7.92 2.04
N LEU A 176 3.86 7.18 2.26
CA LEU A 176 5.06 7.63 2.97
C LEU A 176 6.26 7.36 2.06
N HIS A 177 6.56 8.30 1.16
CA HIS A 177 7.52 8.17 0.03
C HIS A 177 7.11 7.15 -1.04
N SER A 178 6.56 6.01 -0.65
CA SER A 178 5.83 5.05 -1.49
C SER A 178 4.54 4.65 -0.79
N ARG A 179 3.73 3.81 -1.47
CA ARG A 179 2.56 3.22 -0.84
C ARG A 179 2.99 2.27 0.28
N VAL A 180 2.33 2.39 1.43
CA VAL A 180 2.44 1.49 2.57
C VAL A 180 1.05 0.91 2.84
N GLU A 181 0.93 -0.41 2.83
CA GLU A 181 -0.31 -1.13 3.06
C GLU A 181 -0.14 -2.06 4.26
N TRP A 182 -1.18 -2.15 5.09
CA TRP A 182 -1.17 -3.07 6.22
C TRP A 182 -2.48 -3.84 6.33
N ILE A 183 -2.35 -5.09 6.74
CA ILE A 183 -3.45 -5.96 7.10
C ILE A 183 -3.40 -6.18 8.62
N GLY A 184 -4.49 -5.84 9.31
CA GLY A 184 -4.71 -6.12 10.72
C GLY A 184 -5.67 -7.28 10.92
N SER A 185 -5.20 -8.33 11.59
CA SER A 185 -5.93 -9.56 11.90
C SER A 185 -6.56 -10.22 10.65
N VAL A 186 -5.94 -11.32 10.21
CA VAL A 186 -6.47 -12.16 9.14
C VAL A 186 -7.41 -13.23 9.68
N SER A 187 -8.36 -13.68 8.86
CA SER A 187 -9.24 -14.81 9.19
C SER A 187 -8.44 -16.11 9.33
N ASP A 188 -8.82 -16.98 10.28
CA ASP A 188 -8.10 -18.24 10.54
C ASP A 188 -8.07 -19.19 9.32
N ASN A 189 -9.04 -19.05 8.42
CA ASN A 189 -9.20 -19.90 7.23
C ASN A 189 -8.36 -19.47 6.02
N VAL A 190 -7.52 -18.43 6.13
CA VAL A 190 -6.71 -17.95 5.00
C VAL A 190 -5.71 -18.98 4.49
N ASP A 191 -5.31 -19.91 5.35
CA ASP A 191 -4.38 -20.99 5.00
C ASP A 191 -5.09 -22.29 4.55
N ASP A 192 -6.43 -22.32 4.47
CA ASP A 192 -7.20 -23.53 4.11
C ASP A 192 -6.84 -24.08 2.71
N SER A 193 -6.44 -23.18 1.80
CA SER A 193 -6.00 -23.53 0.44
C SER A 193 -4.48 -23.62 0.29
N GLY A 194 -3.75 -23.62 1.42
CA GLY A 194 -2.30 -23.62 1.50
C GLY A 194 -1.74 -22.38 2.20
N PRO A 195 -0.48 -22.43 2.67
CA PRO A 195 0.13 -21.35 3.44
C PRO A 195 0.17 -20.02 2.68
N THR A 196 -0.20 -18.93 3.35
CA THR A 196 -0.11 -17.55 2.87
C THR A 196 0.96 -16.75 3.62
N GLU A 197 1.46 -15.66 3.04
CA GLU A 197 2.46 -14.78 3.67
C GLU A 197 1.93 -14.05 4.92
N PHE A 198 0.61 -13.92 5.03
CA PHE A 198 -0.09 -13.21 6.09
C PHE A 198 -0.82 -14.13 7.07
N GLY A 199 -0.90 -15.43 6.78
CA GLY A 199 -1.60 -16.42 7.59
C GLY A 199 -0.81 -16.93 8.80
N THR A 200 -1.49 -17.72 9.63
CA THR A 200 -0.95 -18.32 10.85
C THR A 200 0.29 -19.18 10.59
N THR A 201 0.33 -19.86 9.44
CA THR A 201 1.49 -20.69 9.06
C THR A 201 2.76 -19.87 8.89
N ALA A 202 2.68 -18.71 8.22
CA ALA A 202 3.82 -17.80 8.10
C ALA A 202 4.15 -17.15 9.45
N ARG A 203 3.15 -16.68 10.21
CA ARG A 203 3.34 -16.06 11.53
C ARG A 203 4.14 -16.94 12.50
N ASN A 204 3.87 -18.24 12.51
CA ASN A 204 4.57 -19.21 13.38
C ASN A 204 5.99 -19.57 12.91
N ARG A 205 6.37 -19.14 11.70
CA ARG A 205 7.64 -19.49 11.06
C ARG A 205 8.43 -18.25 10.63
N LEU A 206 8.06 -17.06 11.10
CA LEU A 206 8.73 -15.82 10.71
C LEU A 206 10.24 -15.93 10.93
N GLU A 207 10.98 -15.43 9.96
CA GLU A 207 12.43 -15.35 10.00
C GLU A 207 12.85 -13.89 10.24
N VAL A 208 13.97 -13.69 10.93
CA VAL A 208 14.54 -12.37 11.18
C VAL A 208 15.67 -12.13 10.19
N VAL A 209 15.60 -11.04 9.45
CA VAL A 209 16.67 -10.56 8.56
C VAL A 209 17.21 -9.23 9.06
N HIS A 210 18.48 -8.95 8.80
CA HIS A 210 19.12 -7.69 9.17
C HIS A 210 19.16 -6.77 7.95
N TRP A 211 18.46 -5.64 8.02
CA TRP A 211 18.40 -4.64 6.96
C TRP A 211 18.73 -3.27 7.53
N CYS A 212 19.78 -2.63 7.02
CA CYS A 212 20.27 -1.32 7.49
C CYS A 212 20.43 -1.21 9.02
N GLY A 213 20.89 -2.29 9.67
CA GLY A 213 21.06 -2.35 11.14
C GLY A 213 19.78 -2.57 11.93
N THR A 214 18.64 -2.79 11.28
CA THR A 214 17.34 -3.11 11.90
C THR A 214 17.00 -4.58 11.67
N GLU A 215 16.46 -5.24 12.70
CA GLU A 215 15.88 -6.57 12.58
C GLU A 215 14.47 -6.48 11.98
N ILE A 216 14.26 -7.15 10.86
CA ILE A 216 12.98 -7.18 10.14
C ILE A 216 12.46 -8.60 10.09
N ARG A 217 11.20 -8.79 10.48
CA ARG A 217 10.53 -10.09 10.37
C ARG A 217 9.91 -10.25 8.99
N VAL A 218 10.10 -11.43 8.42
CA VAL A 218 9.64 -11.79 7.06
C VAL A 218 9.14 -13.24 7.03
N PRO A 219 8.22 -13.60 6.11
CA PRO A 219 7.84 -14.98 5.89
C PRO A 219 9.01 -15.85 5.42
N PRO A 220 8.95 -17.17 5.67
CA PRO A 220 9.84 -18.15 5.05
C PRO A 220 9.83 -18.11 3.53
N LEU A 221 11.01 -18.34 2.92
CA LEU A 221 11.16 -18.31 1.46
C LEU A 221 10.35 -19.40 0.74
N ASP A 222 10.09 -20.56 1.35
CA ASP A 222 9.25 -21.61 0.76
C ASP A 222 7.79 -21.13 0.58
N ILE A 223 7.26 -20.37 1.55
CA ILE A 223 5.92 -19.78 1.46
C ILE A 223 5.91 -18.69 0.38
N GLN A 224 6.90 -17.78 0.40
CA GLN A 224 6.97 -16.71 -0.61
C GLN A 224 7.15 -17.26 -2.03
N LEU A 225 7.92 -18.34 -2.19
CA LEU A 225 8.08 -19.04 -3.47
C LEU A 225 6.76 -19.63 -3.96
N ALA A 226 6.04 -20.36 -3.10
CA ALA A 226 4.77 -20.97 -3.44
C ALA A 226 3.73 -19.93 -3.89
N ILE A 227 3.63 -18.81 -3.17
CA ILE A 227 2.76 -17.69 -3.55
C ILE A 227 3.17 -17.08 -4.90
N CYS A 228 4.47 -16.87 -5.12
CA CYS A 228 4.96 -16.37 -6.40
C CYS A 228 4.62 -17.32 -7.57
N GLU A 229 4.76 -18.63 -7.36
CA GLU A 229 4.41 -19.65 -8.35
C GLU A 229 2.90 -19.69 -8.64
N GLN A 230 2.07 -19.66 -7.59
CA GLN A 230 0.61 -19.59 -7.72
C GLN A 230 0.16 -18.36 -8.50
N ARG A 231 0.79 -17.21 -8.24
CA ARG A 231 0.55 -15.94 -8.97
C ARG A 231 1.26 -15.86 -10.32
N LYS A 232 1.98 -16.91 -10.73
CA LYS A 232 2.74 -17.00 -12.00
C LYS A 232 3.81 -15.92 -12.16
N LEU A 233 4.37 -15.43 -11.06
CA LEU A 233 5.45 -14.44 -11.01
C LEU A 233 6.80 -15.10 -11.33
N THR A 234 6.93 -15.57 -12.57
CA THR A 234 7.98 -16.51 -12.99
C THR A 234 9.40 -16.01 -12.73
N GLU A 235 9.69 -14.74 -13.04
CA GLU A 235 11.01 -14.15 -12.78
C GLU A 235 11.30 -14.02 -11.28
N ARG A 236 10.29 -13.63 -10.49
CA ARG A 236 10.41 -13.55 -9.03
C ARG A 236 10.69 -14.93 -8.42
N SER A 237 9.95 -15.97 -8.84
CA SER A 237 10.19 -17.35 -8.41
C SER A 237 11.60 -17.84 -8.78
N LYS A 238 12.13 -17.46 -9.94
CA LYS A 238 13.53 -17.79 -10.32
C LYS A 238 14.55 -17.13 -9.39
N LYS A 239 14.36 -15.85 -9.07
CA LYS A 239 15.25 -15.13 -8.13
C LYS A 239 15.24 -15.75 -6.74
N ILE A 240 14.06 -16.11 -6.23
CA ILE A 240 13.93 -16.82 -4.94
C ILE A 240 14.69 -18.15 -4.95
N ARG A 241 14.47 -19.02 -5.96
CA ARG A 241 15.15 -20.32 -6.03
C ARG A 241 16.68 -20.17 -6.13
N ARG A 242 17.17 -19.18 -6.88
CA ARG A 242 18.61 -18.90 -6.97
C ARG A 242 19.19 -18.50 -5.61
N PHE A 243 18.48 -17.65 -4.87
CA PHE A 243 18.90 -17.23 -3.53
C PHE A 243 18.93 -18.41 -2.55
N MET A 244 17.89 -19.24 -2.54
CA MET A 244 17.81 -20.44 -1.69
C MET A 244 18.92 -21.45 -1.98
N ALA A 245 19.40 -21.55 -3.23
CA ALA A 245 20.48 -22.46 -3.60
C ALA A 245 21.89 -21.92 -3.25
N ALA A 246 22.00 -20.63 -2.92
CA ALA A 246 23.25 -19.95 -2.62
C ALA A 246 23.46 -19.70 -1.11
N SER A 247 22.43 -19.95 -0.29
CA SER A 247 22.44 -19.80 1.18
C SER A 247 22.72 -21.14 1.85
#